data_AF-A0AAW2YFC4-F1
#
_entry.id   AF-A0AAW2YFC4-F1
#
_cell.length_a   1.000
_cell.length_b   1.000
_cell.length_c   1.000
_cell.angle_alpha   90.00
_cell.angle_beta   90.00
_cell.angle_gamma   90.00
#
_symmetry.space_group_name_H-M   'P 1'
#
loop_
_entity.id
_entity.type
_entity.pdbx_description
1 polymer ?
#
loop_
_entity_poly.entity_id
_entity_poly.type
_entity_poly.pdbx_seq_one_letter_code
_entity_poly.pdbx_strand_id
1 'polypeptide(L)'
;MARKRKRVPEVLWRLFHHRARSLAETILVLVPPLPATASGCRCKGRRCLSCSGEEAMSLLVRPDDPSDYHKLLTGCFVVVSEDAPPSPSSILTAAGHNIVRRSIEMIMLELPSSSNLICCSYDKDNRSSAVVDELTSPKWTILLKRVGDALMMYLLKYTSIFLPLPRKKHHQISGSPISDFCFKFSRRMPDFKSQHHPLVCN
;
A
#
# COMPACT_ATOMS: atom_id res chain seq x y z
N MET A 1 -15.33 -2.87 -23.48
CA MET A 1 -14.73 -1.51 -23.40
C MET A 1 -13.49 -1.56 -22.51
N ALA A 2 -12.29 -1.33 -23.07
CA ALA A 2 -11.07 -1.31 -22.28
C ALA A 2 -11.07 -0.10 -21.34
N ARG A 3 -11.15 -0.33 -20.02
CA ARG A 3 -11.01 0.73 -19.02
C ARG A 3 -9.64 1.39 -19.22
N LYS A 4 -9.61 2.67 -19.58
CA LYS A 4 -8.37 3.46 -19.64
C LYS A 4 -7.69 3.35 -18.27
N ARG A 5 -6.50 2.72 -18.22
CA ARG A 5 -5.69 2.67 -16.99
C ARG A 5 -5.47 4.11 -16.51
N LYS A 6 -5.78 4.38 -15.25
CA LYS A 6 -5.49 5.69 -14.66
C LYS A 6 -3.98 5.86 -14.66
N ARG A 7 -3.50 6.90 -15.34
CA ARG A 7 -2.08 7.24 -15.37
C ARG A 7 -1.61 7.59 -13.95
N VAL A 8 -0.47 7.06 -13.57
CA VAL A 8 0.20 7.37 -12.29
C VAL A 8 0.35 8.90 -12.17
N PRO A 9 0.03 9.50 -11.01
CA PRO A 9 0.24 10.92 -10.76
C PRO A 9 1.67 11.33 -11.08
N GLU A 10 1.83 12.48 -11.74
CA GLU A 10 3.12 12.90 -12.28
C GLU A 10 4.23 12.99 -11.22
N VAL A 11 3.90 13.45 -10.01
CA VAL A 11 4.85 13.49 -8.88
C VAL A 11 5.35 12.09 -8.52
N LEU A 12 4.45 11.11 -8.42
CA LEU A 12 4.82 9.72 -8.12
C LEU A 12 5.64 9.10 -9.26
N TRP A 13 5.28 9.43 -10.51
CA TRP A 13 6.03 8.97 -11.67
C TRP A 13 7.45 9.54 -11.72
N ARG A 14 7.63 10.82 -11.39
CA ARG A 14 8.96 11.46 -11.38
C ARG A 14 9.86 10.91 -10.26
N LEU A 15 9.29 10.58 -9.11
CA LEU A 15 10.05 10.11 -7.95
C LEU A 15 10.33 8.61 -7.97
N PHE A 16 9.32 7.81 -8.36
CA PHE A 16 9.36 6.35 -8.22
C PHE A 16 9.28 5.61 -9.55
N HIS A 17 9.02 6.31 -10.66
CA HIS A 17 8.92 5.72 -12.00
C HIS A 17 8.03 4.47 -12.02
N HIS A 18 8.55 3.36 -12.53
CA HIS A 18 7.86 2.08 -12.68
C HIS A 18 7.53 1.37 -11.35
N ARG A 19 8.01 1.89 -10.21
CA ARG A 19 7.70 1.35 -8.88
C ARG A 19 6.37 1.84 -8.34
N ALA A 20 5.87 3.00 -8.81
CA ALA A 20 4.52 3.45 -8.48
C ALA A 20 3.50 2.75 -9.38
N ARG A 21 2.67 1.90 -8.77
CA ARG A 21 1.65 1.10 -9.48
C ARG A 21 0.31 1.21 -8.78
N SER A 22 -0.77 0.82 -9.46
CA SER A 22 -2.06 0.71 -8.79
C SER A 22 -2.02 -0.36 -7.69
N LEU A 23 -2.87 -0.23 -6.67
CA LEU A 23 -2.95 -1.21 -5.58
C LEU A 23 -3.20 -2.63 -6.11
N ALA A 24 -4.07 -2.79 -7.12
CA ALA A 24 -4.31 -4.07 -7.76
C ALA A 24 -3.05 -4.66 -8.41
N GLU A 25 -2.32 -3.88 -9.22
CA GLU A 25 -1.11 -4.33 -9.88
C GLU A 25 0.00 -4.67 -8.86
N THR A 26 0.14 -3.87 -7.80
CA THR A 26 1.10 -4.14 -6.73
C THR A 26 0.80 -5.46 -6.02
N ILE A 27 -0.47 -5.73 -5.70
CA ILE A 27 -0.88 -7.01 -5.11
C ILE A 27 -0.51 -8.17 -6.01
N LEU A 28 -0.80 -8.10 -7.31
CA LEU A 28 -0.47 -9.18 -8.25
C LEU A 28 1.04 -9.42 -8.37
N VAL A 29 1.86 -8.37 -8.29
CA VAL A 29 3.32 -8.47 -8.34
C VAL A 29 3.90 -9.05 -7.05
N LEU A 30 3.28 -8.75 -5.91
CA LEU A 30 3.69 -9.25 -4.60
C LEU A 30 3.19 -10.69 -4.33
N VAL A 31 2.32 -11.24 -5.16
CA VAL A 31 1.88 -12.62 -5.02
C VAL A 31 2.80 -13.50 -5.87
N PRO A 32 3.70 -14.31 -5.26
CA PRO A 32 4.55 -15.18 -6.04
C PRO A 32 3.70 -16.23 -6.76
N PRO A 33 4.00 -16.54 -8.04
CA PRO A 33 3.37 -17.67 -8.71
C PRO A 33 3.80 -18.95 -8.00
N LEU A 34 2.87 -19.73 -7.46
CA LEU A 34 3.22 -21.07 -7.01
C LEU A 34 3.49 -21.94 -8.24
N PRO A 35 4.57 -22.78 -8.25
CA PRO A 35 4.76 -23.76 -9.30
C PRO A 35 3.51 -24.66 -9.40
N ALA A 36 3.08 -24.97 -10.62
CA ALA A 36 1.87 -25.76 -10.91
C ALA A 36 1.85 -27.16 -10.26
N THR A 37 2.99 -27.63 -9.75
CA THR A 37 3.20 -28.92 -9.08
C THR A 37 3.27 -28.82 -7.55
N ALA A 38 3.15 -27.62 -6.96
CA ALA A 38 3.31 -27.43 -5.52
C ALA A 38 2.09 -27.97 -4.75
N SER A 39 2.23 -29.21 -4.28
CA SER A 39 1.40 -29.90 -3.28
C SER A 39 1.32 -29.21 -1.91
N GLY A 40 1.73 -27.93 -1.81
CA GLY A 40 1.85 -27.16 -0.57
C GLY A 40 0.80 -26.07 -0.34
N CYS A 41 -0.10 -25.78 -1.28
CA CYS A 41 -1.13 -24.78 -1.03
C CYS A 41 -2.21 -25.29 -0.05
N ARG A 42 -2.34 -24.64 1.11
CA ARG A 42 -3.43 -24.93 2.07
C ARG A 42 -4.81 -24.41 1.64
N CYS A 43 -4.96 -23.92 0.41
CA CYS A 43 -6.21 -23.44 -0.14
C CYS A 43 -7.27 -24.54 -0.34
N LYS A 44 -6.93 -25.83 -0.14
CA LYS A 44 -7.85 -26.98 -0.23
C LYS A 44 -8.70 -26.97 -1.51
N GLY A 45 -8.11 -26.56 -2.64
CA GLY A 45 -8.80 -26.46 -3.93
C GLY A 45 -9.71 -25.24 -4.11
N ARG A 46 -9.85 -24.34 -3.13
CA ARG A 46 -10.76 -23.17 -3.20
C ARG A 46 -10.29 -21.99 -4.06
N ARG A 47 -9.19 -22.15 -4.82
CA ARG A 47 -8.49 -21.11 -5.61
C ARG A 47 -8.10 -19.87 -4.77
N CYS A 48 -6.80 -19.68 -4.53
CA CYS A 48 -6.26 -18.48 -3.88
C CYS A 48 -5.50 -17.60 -4.88
N LEU A 49 -5.18 -16.36 -4.49
CA LEU A 49 -4.43 -15.42 -5.34
C LEU A 49 -3.15 -16.05 -5.91
N SER A 50 -2.43 -16.86 -5.13
CA SER A 50 -1.18 -17.49 -5.57
C SER A 50 -1.37 -18.71 -6.47
N CYS A 51 -2.49 -19.42 -6.38
CA CYS A 51 -2.79 -20.58 -7.22
C CYS A 51 -3.52 -20.23 -8.52
N SER A 52 -4.08 -19.03 -8.58
CA SER A 52 -4.89 -18.62 -9.72
C SER A 52 -4.08 -18.11 -10.92
N GLY A 53 -2.77 -17.89 -10.77
CA GLY A 53 -1.91 -17.44 -11.87
C GLY A 53 -2.51 -16.21 -12.58
N GLU A 54 -2.77 -16.33 -13.89
CA GLU A 54 -3.38 -15.28 -14.71
C GLU A 54 -4.81 -14.91 -14.27
N GLU A 55 -5.55 -15.82 -13.61
CA GLU A 55 -6.89 -15.57 -13.09
C GLU A 55 -6.88 -14.79 -11.75
N ALA A 56 -5.72 -14.50 -11.15
CA ALA A 56 -5.63 -13.87 -9.83
C ALA A 56 -6.35 -12.51 -9.77
N MET A 57 -6.40 -11.76 -10.88
CA MET A 57 -7.17 -10.52 -10.97
C MET A 57 -8.68 -10.76 -10.78
N SER A 58 -9.23 -11.88 -11.23
CA SER A 58 -10.66 -12.19 -11.09
C SER A 58 -11.03 -12.56 -9.64
N LEU A 59 -10.07 -13.11 -8.88
CA LEU A 59 -10.23 -13.30 -7.44
C LEU A 59 -10.14 -11.98 -6.66
N LEU A 60 -9.25 -11.08 -7.11
CA LEU A 60 -9.08 -9.76 -6.51
C LEU A 60 -10.18 -8.77 -6.89
N VAL A 61 -10.84 -8.94 -8.04
CA VAL A 61 -11.87 -8.04 -8.56
C VAL A 61 -13.04 -8.86 -9.11
N ARG A 62 -14.18 -8.84 -8.42
CA ARG A 62 -15.40 -9.50 -8.84
C ARG A 62 -16.36 -8.51 -9.50
N PRO A 63 -17.24 -8.95 -10.41
CA PRO A 63 -18.20 -8.07 -11.07
C PRO A 63 -19.18 -7.38 -10.11
N ASP A 64 -19.58 -8.07 -9.05
CA ASP A 64 -20.58 -7.60 -8.08
C ASP A 64 -19.98 -6.71 -6.99
N ASP A 65 -18.69 -6.34 -7.11
CA ASP A 65 -18.05 -5.53 -6.09
C ASP A 65 -18.55 -4.09 -6.09
N PRO A 66 -18.62 -3.46 -4.91
CA PRO A 66 -18.91 -2.05 -4.77
C PRO A 66 -17.99 -1.16 -5.63
N SER A 67 -18.56 -0.09 -6.21
CA SER A 67 -17.81 0.81 -7.09
C SER A 67 -16.65 1.53 -6.40
N ASP A 68 -16.77 1.80 -5.10
CA ASP A 68 -15.73 2.39 -4.26
C ASP A 68 -14.56 1.41 -4.03
N TYR A 69 -14.82 0.10 -3.93
CA TYR A 69 -13.79 -0.93 -3.92
C TYR A 69 -13.00 -0.97 -5.24
N HIS A 70 -13.70 -0.95 -6.39
CA HIS A 70 -13.01 -0.86 -7.69
C HIS A 70 -12.17 0.42 -7.81
N LYS A 71 -12.67 1.55 -7.30
CA LYS A 71 -11.94 2.83 -7.27
C LYS A 71 -10.74 2.77 -6.35
N LEU A 72 -10.83 2.08 -5.21
CA LEU A 72 -9.71 1.84 -4.30
C LEU A 72 -8.60 1.10 -5.06
N LEU A 73 -8.91 -0.04 -5.67
CA LEU A 73 -7.92 -0.89 -6.34
C LEU A 73 -7.21 -0.21 -7.53
N THR A 74 -7.93 0.62 -8.28
CA THR A 74 -7.42 1.25 -9.51
C THR A 74 -6.97 2.70 -9.34
N GLY A 75 -7.39 3.35 -8.25
CA GLY A 75 -7.10 4.75 -7.96
C GLY A 75 -6.12 4.96 -6.81
N CYS A 76 -5.90 3.95 -5.98
CA CYS A 76 -4.82 3.96 -5.00
C CYS A 76 -3.51 3.59 -5.67
N PHE A 77 -2.47 4.38 -5.41
CA PHE A 77 -1.12 4.09 -5.89
C PHE A 77 -0.25 3.60 -4.74
N VAL A 78 0.59 2.62 -5.02
CA VAL A 78 1.45 1.97 -4.04
C VAL A 78 2.87 1.91 -4.57
N VAL A 79 3.83 2.17 -3.68
CA VAL A 79 5.26 2.03 -3.92
C VAL A 79 5.83 1.09 -2.88
N VAL A 80 6.38 -0.05 -3.30
CA VAL A 80 7.09 -0.99 -2.40
C VAL A 80 8.46 -0.41 -2.07
N SER A 81 8.87 -0.42 -0.80
CA SER A 81 10.19 0.06 -0.34
C SER A 81 11.33 -0.72 -1.02
N GLU A 82 12.51 -0.11 -1.17
CA GLU A 82 13.70 -0.81 -1.68
C GLU A 82 14.22 -1.83 -0.67
N ASP A 83 14.11 -1.51 0.61
CA ASP A 83 14.51 -2.37 1.73
C ASP A 83 13.44 -3.41 2.09
N ALA A 84 12.40 -3.54 1.26
CA ALA A 84 11.35 -4.51 1.50
C ALA A 84 11.89 -5.94 1.30
N PRO A 85 11.66 -6.86 2.26
CA PRO A 85 12.02 -8.25 2.06
C PRO A 85 11.20 -8.84 0.90
N PRO A 86 11.64 -9.98 0.30
CA PRO A 86 10.82 -10.70 -0.67
C PRO A 86 9.40 -10.95 -0.16
N SER A 87 8.45 -11.00 -1.08
CA SER A 87 7.04 -11.22 -0.74
C SER A 87 6.86 -12.44 0.16
N PRO A 88 5.97 -12.40 1.17
CA PRO A 88 5.82 -13.49 2.12
C PRO A 88 5.40 -14.77 1.42
N SER A 89 6.24 -15.81 1.50
CA SER A 89 6.03 -17.12 0.87
C SER A 89 4.82 -17.89 1.43
N SER A 90 4.31 -17.46 2.59
CA SER A 90 3.18 -18.07 3.28
C SER A 90 2.10 -17.00 3.50
N ILE A 91 1.14 -16.90 2.57
CA ILE A 91 -0.05 -16.03 2.68
C ILE A 91 -1.07 -16.67 3.66
N LEU A 92 -0.60 -17.22 4.78
CA LEU A 92 -1.41 -17.98 5.72
C LEU A 92 -1.83 -17.11 6.91
N THR A 93 -3.09 -16.70 6.83
CA THR A 93 -4.04 -16.30 7.88
C THR A 93 -3.55 -16.46 9.32
N ALA A 94 -3.38 -15.35 10.02
CA ALA A 94 -3.76 -15.30 11.43
C ALA A 94 -5.23 -14.84 11.45
N ALA A 95 -6.16 -15.69 11.88
CA ALA A 95 -7.53 -15.28 12.12
C ALA A 95 -7.56 -14.35 13.34
N GLY A 96 -7.46 -13.04 13.11
CA GLY A 96 -7.56 -12.04 14.16
C GLY A 96 -8.44 -10.89 13.71
N HIS A 97 -9.43 -10.52 14.51
CA HIS A 97 -10.41 -9.47 14.20
C HIS A 97 -9.83 -8.04 14.07
N ASN A 98 -8.53 -7.85 13.87
CA ASN A 98 -7.96 -6.50 13.75
C ASN A 98 -6.52 -6.44 13.17
N ILE A 99 -6.28 -7.03 12.01
CA ILE A 99 -4.92 -7.03 11.42
C ILE A 99 -4.33 -5.63 11.24
N VAL A 100 -5.15 -4.61 10.98
CA VAL A 100 -4.69 -3.23 10.78
C VAL A 100 -4.02 -2.73 12.06
N ARG A 101 -4.75 -2.74 13.19
CA ARG A 101 -4.22 -2.32 14.50
C ARG A 101 -3.01 -3.15 14.91
N ARG A 102 -3.10 -4.48 14.75
CA ARG A 102 -1.98 -5.39 15.07
C ARG A 102 -0.75 -5.11 14.22
N SER A 103 -0.92 -4.80 12.94
CA SER A 103 0.20 -4.48 12.04
C SER A 103 0.85 -3.16 12.46
N ILE A 104 0.05 -2.14 12.78
CA ILE A 104 0.57 -0.84 13.25
C ILE A 104 1.37 -1.03 14.54
N GLU A 105 0.81 -1.74 15.52
CA GLU A 105 1.49 -2.02 16.80
C GLU A 105 2.78 -2.82 16.60
N MET A 106 2.77 -3.83 15.73
CA MET A 106 3.98 -4.58 15.36
C MET A 106 5.04 -3.68 14.72
N ILE A 107 4.65 -2.80 13.78
CA ILE A 107 5.58 -1.84 13.15
C ILE A 107 6.20 -0.92 14.21
N MET A 108 5.40 -0.42 15.16
CA MET A 108 5.90 0.46 16.23
C MET A 108 6.85 -0.25 17.19
N LEU A 109 6.65 -1.55 17.44
CA LEU A 109 7.54 -2.35 18.29
C LEU A 109 8.85 -2.70 17.59
N GLU A 110 8.78 -3.15 16.33
CA GLU A 110 9.94 -3.59 15.57
C GLU A 110 10.78 -2.42 15.04
N LEU A 111 10.14 -1.27 14.77
CA LEU A 111 10.79 -0.07 14.27
C LEU A 111 10.35 1.16 15.09
N PRO A 112 10.85 1.32 16.33
CA PRO A 112 10.44 2.39 17.24
C PRO A 112 10.71 3.80 16.70
N SER A 113 11.71 3.94 15.82
CA SER A 113 12.06 5.19 15.13
C SER A 113 11.57 5.23 13.68
N SER A 114 10.61 4.37 13.30
CA SER A 114 10.08 4.40 11.93
C SER A 114 9.39 5.73 11.66
N SER A 115 9.74 6.34 10.53
CA SER A 115 8.98 7.46 9.97
C SER A 115 7.72 6.99 9.23
N ASN A 116 7.23 5.77 9.48
CA ASN A 116 6.08 5.25 8.77
C ASN A 116 4.83 6.04 9.19
N LEU A 117 4.21 6.74 8.24
CA LEU A 117 3.08 7.64 8.47
C LEU A 117 1.89 6.95 9.16
N ILE A 118 1.74 5.64 8.98
CA ILE A 118 0.65 4.88 9.61
C ILE A 118 0.76 4.87 11.15
N CYS A 119 1.97 5.04 11.68
CA CYS A 119 2.27 5.06 13.11
C CYS A 119 2.22 6.48 13.69
N CYS A 120 2.46 7.52 12.89
CA CYS A 120 2.64 8.91 13.37
C CYS A 120 1.40 9.47 14.08
N SER A 121 0.19 9.12 13.63
CA SER A 121 -1.07 9.60 14.21
C SER A 121 -1.84 8.51 14.95
N TYR A 122 -1.20 7.41 15.33
CA TYR A 122 -1.85 6.30 16.02
C TYR A 122 -1.90 6.55 17.52
N ASP A 123 -3.12 6.65 18.05
CA ASP A 123 -3.36 6.70 19.49
C ASP A 123 -3.27 5.27 20.05
N LYS A 124 -2.30 5.03 20.95
CA LYS A 124 -2.07 3.72 21.55
C LYS A 124 -3.11 3.36 22.61
N ASP A 125 -3.65 4.36 23.30
CA ASP A 125 -4.60 4.16 24.40
C ASP A 125 -5.96 3.75 23.82
N ASN A 126 -6.40 4.45 22.77
CA ASN A 126 -7.67 4.19 22.10
C ASN A 126 -7.57 3.26 20.89
N ARG A 127 -6.34 2.90 20.48
CA ARG A 127 -6.05 2.05 19.32
C ARG A 127 -6.75 2.54 18.06
N SER A 128 -6.68 3.85 17.81
CA SER A 128 -7.46 4.53 16.78
C SER A 128 -6.62 5.57 16.04
N SER A 129 -7.04 5.86 14.80
CA SER A 129 -6.57 6.99 13.99
C SER A 129 -7.46 7.11 12.75
N ALA A 130 -7.44 8.26 12.08
CA ALA A 130 -8.13 8.42 10.81
C ALA A 130 -7.68 7.38 9.76
N VAL A 131 -6.41 6.93 9.83
CA VAL A 131 -5.89 5.88 8.96
C VAL A 131 -6.46 4.50 9.33
N VAL A 132 -6.60 4.20 10.62
CA VAL A 132 -7.28 2.97 11.08
C VAL A 132 -8.74 2.96 10.62
N ASP A 133 -9.45 4.08 10.73
CA ASP A 133 -10.85 4.18 10.30
C ASP A 133 -10.99 3.95 8.79
N GLU A 134 -10.09 4.55 7.99
CA GLU A 134 -10.06 4.33 6.55
C GLU A 134 -9.70 2.88 6.19
N LEU A 135 -8.66 2.30 6.80
CA LEU A 135 -8.23 0.91 6.56
C LEU A 135 -9.21 -0.14 7.11
N THR A 136 -10.15 0.25 7.97
CA THR A 136 -11.25 -0.61 8.45
C THR A 136 -12.58 -0.34 7.77
N SER A 137 -12.64 0.61 6.83
CA SER A 137 -13.83 0.89 6.03
C SER A 137 -14.28 -0.34 5.19
N PRO A 138 -15.54 -0.38 4.70
CA PRO A 138 -16.07 -1.54 3.98
C PRO A 138 -15.23 -1.97 2.77
N LYS A 139 -14.76 -1.02 1.95
CA LYS A 139 -13.89 -1.28 0.79
C LYS A 139 -12.56 -1.93 1.18
N TRP A 140 -11.93 -1.48 2.27
CA TRP A 140 -10.68 -2.08 2.75
C TRP A 140 -10.92 -3.43 3.43
N THR A 141 -12.07 -3.61 4.09
CA THR A 141 -12.48 -4.91 4.64
C THR A 141 -12.64 -5.96 3.54
N ILE A 142 -13.19 -5.60 2.38
CA ILE A 142 -13.24 -6.49 1.20
C ILE A 142 -11.83 -6.85 0.74
N LEU A 143 -10.94 -5.85 0.65
CA LEU A 143 -9.56 -6.09 0.24
C LEU A 143 -8.87 -7.07 1.17
N LEU A 144 -8.95 -6.81 2.48
CA LEU A 144 -8.36 -7.63 3.52
C LEU A 144 -8.79 -9.08 3.40
N LYS A 145 -10.09 -9.34 3.25
CA LYS A 145 -10.63 -10.69 3.09
C LYS A 145 -10.07 -11.43 1.88
N ARG A 146 -9.62 -10.72 0.84
CA ARG A 146 -9.09 -11.31 -0.41
C ARG A 146 -7.59 -11.54 -0.36
N VAL A 147 -6.84 -10.58 0.16
CA VAL A 147 -5.37 -10.65 0.22
C VAL A 147 -4.89 -11.44 1.42
N GLY A 148 -5.69 -11.50 2.48
CA GLY A 148 -5.32 -12.12 3.74
C GLY A 148 -4.35 -11.28 4.58
N ASP A 149 -4.22 -11.68 5.83
CA ASP A 149 -3.53 -10.91 6.86
C ASP A 149 -2.04 -10.70 6.59
N ALA A 150 -1.34 -11.73 6.10
CA ALA A 150 0.10 -11.67 5.84
C ALA A 150 0.44 -10.66 4.74
N LEU A 151 -0.30 -10.67 3.64
CA LEU A 151 -0.09 -9.71 2.55
C LEU A 151 -0.55 -8.31 2.96
N MET A 152 -1.63 -8.18 3.75
CA MET A 152 -2.04 -6.88 4.29
C MET A 152 -0.95 -6.30 5.19
N MET A 153 -0.42 -7.08 6.15
CA MET A 153 0.66 -6.64 7.02
C MET A 153 1.89 -6.19 6.21
N TYR A 154 2.26 -6.97 5.19
CA TYR A 154 3.36 -6.62 4.29
C TYR A 154 3.11 -5.27 3.59
N LEU A 155 1.90 -5.06 3.05
CA LEU A 155 1.52 -3.80 2.42
C LEU A 155 1.67 -2.62 3.39
N LEU A 156 1.12 -2.73 4.61
CA LEU A 156 1.16 -1.64 5.59
C LEU A 156 2.58 -1.35 6.09
N LYS A 157 3.42 -2.38 6.21
CA LYS A 157 4.78 -2.27 6.75
C LYS A 157 5.79 -1.78 5.73
N TYR A 158 5.77 -2.32 4.51
CA TYR A 158 6.85 -2.16 3.54
C TYR A 158 6.46 -1.33 2.31
N THR A 159 5.28 -0.73 2.28
CA THR A 159 4.84 0.08 1.13
C THR A 159 4.37 1.47 1.53
N SER A 160 4.56 2.41 0.62
CA SER A 160 3.94 3.74 0.66
C SER A 160 2.63 3.71 -0.11
N ILE A 161 1.51 3.93 0.57
CA ILE A 161 0.17 3.87 0.01
C ILE A 161 -0.41 5.28 -0.14
N PHE A 162 -0.84 5.63 -1.35
CA PHE A 162 -1.38 6.93 -1.74
C PHE A 162 -2.86 6.78 -2.13
N LEU A 163 -3.74 7.15 -1.21
CA LEU A 163 -5.18 7.12 -1.40
C LEU A 163 -5.66 8.23 -2.33
N PRO A 164 -6.61 7.96 -3.24
CA PRO A 164 -7.19 9.00 -4.08
C PRO A 164 -8.11 9.91 -3.27
N LEU A 165 -7.94 11.22 -3.43
CA LEU A 165 -8.81 12.26 -2.93
C LEU A 165 -9.54 12.97 -4.09
N PRO A 166 -10.61 13.73 -3.82
CA PRO A 166 -11.23 14.58 -4.82
C PRO A 166 -10.23 15.50 -5.53
N ARG A 167 -10.56 15.92 -6.76
CA ARG A 167 -9.75 16.84 -7.58
C ARG A 167 -8.37 16.29 -7.95
N LYS A 168 -8.26 14.97 -8.20
CA LYS A 168 -7.02 14.27 -8.63
C LYS A 168 -5.87 14.38 -7.63
N LYS A 169 -6.16 14.69 -6.36
CA LYS A 169 -5.18 14.71 -5.28
C LYS A 169 -5.02 13.31 -4.71
N HIS A 170 -3.90 13.07 -4.03
CA HIS A 170 -3.67 11.83 -3.30
C HIS A 170 -3.13 12.14 -1.91
N HIS A 171 -3.48 11.29 -0.95
CA HIS A 171 -3.03 11.38 0.43
C HIS A 171 -2.25 10.13 0.79
N GLN A 172 -1.03 10.31 1.29
CA GLN A 172 -0.19 9.20 1.72
C GLN A 172 -0.59 8.77 3.13
N ILE A 173 -0.83 7.47 3.32
CA ILE A 173 -1.25 6.91 4.63
C ILE A 173 -0.26 5.91 5.23
N SER A 174 0.77 5.51 4.49
CA SER A 174 1.82 4.60 4.96
C SER A 174 3.16 4.87 4.28
N GLY A 175 4.21 4.27 4.81
CA GLY A 175 5.59 4.43 4.36
C GLY A 175 6.20 5.75 4.82
N SER A 176 7.48 5.98 4.45
CA SER A 176 8.17 7.23 4.75
C SER A 176 7.54 8.41 3.98
N PRO A 177 7.45 9.60 4.58
CA PRO A 177 6.84 10.76 3.95
C PRO A 177 7.44 11.05 2.57
N ILE A 178 6.59 11.27 1.57
CA ILE A 178 7.03 11.61 0.21
C ILE A 178 7.94 12.86 0.18
N SER A 179 7.78 13.76 1.15
CA SER A 179 8.64 14.94 1.35
C SER A 179 10.11 14.59 1.48
N ASP A 180 10.44 13.47 2.13
CA ASP A 180 11.82 13.04 2.37
C ASP A 180 12.54 12.71 1.05
N PHE A 181 11.79 12.29 0.04
CA PHE A 181 12.28 12.03 -1.31
C PHE A 181 12.35 13.32 -2.15
N CYS A 182 11.39 14.23 -1.98
CA CYS A 182 11.42 15.54 -2.66
C CYS A 182 12.66 16.34 -2.27
N PHE A 183 13.06 16.37 -0.99
CA PHE A 183 14.27 17.06 -0.55
C PHE A 183 15.55 16.44 -1.14
N LYS A 184 15.62 15.11 -1.25
CA LYS A 184 16.73 14.42 -1.92
C LYS A 184 16.83 14.76 -3.41
N PHE A 185 15.68 14.95 -4.07
CA PHE A 185 15.63 15.37 -5.47
C PHE A 185 16.04 16.83 -5.65
N SER A 186 15.65 17.71 -4.72
CA SER A 186 16.05 19.12 -4.73
C SER A 186 17.56 19.32 -4.53
N ARG A 187 18.22 18.49 -3.70
CA ARG A 187 19.69 18.55 -3.51
C ARG A 187 20.51 17.97 -4.67
N ARG A 188 19.86 17.27 -5.61
CA ARG A 188 20.50 16.75 -6.84
C ARG A 188 20.36 17.69 -8.05
N MET A 189 19.68 18.82 -7.90
CA MET A 189 19.77 19.92 -8.87
C MET A 189 20.98 20.79 -8.49
N PRO A 190 21.89 21.12 -9.42
CA PRO A 190 22.88 22.16 -9.18
C PRO A 190 22.14 23.48 -8.91
N ASP A 191 22.61 24.21 -7.90
CA ASP A 191 22.04 25.47 -7.41
C ASP A 191 21.68 26.43 -8.54
N PHE A 192 20.39 26.61 -8.80
CA PHE A 192 19.93 27.90 -9.31
C PHE A 192 19.88 28.84 -8.11
N LYS A 193 20.99 29.56 -7.91
CA LYS A 193 21.04 30.75 -7.07
C LYS A 193 19.83 31.63 -7.41
N SER A 194 18.87 31.70 -6.49
CA SER A 194 17.93 32.81 -6.43
C SER A 194 17.98 33.33 -5.01
N GLN A 195 18.51 34.54 -4.90
CA GLN A 195 18.58 35.34 -3.69
C GLN A 195 17.16 35.54 -3.16
N HIS A 196 16.89 35.22 -1.89
CA HIS A 196 15.86 35.91 -1.12
C HIS A 196 16.14 35.79 0.38
N HIS A 197 16.10 36.95 1.05
CA HIS A 197 16.39 37.17 2.47
C HIS A 197 15.48 36.37 3.42
N PRO A 198 15.98 35.98 4.61
CA PRO A 198 15.18 35.34 5.63
C PRO A 198 14.31 36.36 6.38
N LEU A 199 13.00 36.06 6.49
CA LEU A 199 12.13 36.71 7.46
C LEU A 199 12.25 35.95 8.80
N VAL A 200 12.64 36.69 9.83
CA VAL A 200 12.70 36.27 11.23
C VAL A 200 11.28 36.12 11.78
N CYS A 201 10.98 35.02 12.47
CA CYS A 201 9.80 34.92 13.32
C CYS A 201 10.12 35.52 14.69
N ASN A 202 9.37 36.54 15.10
CA ASN A 202 9.15 36.88 16.50
C ASN A 202 7.95 36.09 17.04
#